data_AF-T0K103-F1
#
_entry.id   AF-T0K103-F1
#
_cell.length_a   1.000
_cell.length_b   1.000
_cell.length_c   1.000
_cell.angle_alpha   90.00
_cell.angle_beta   90.00
_cell.angle_gamma   90.00
#
_symmetry.space_group_name_H-M   'P 1'
#
loop_
_entity.id
_entity.type
_entity.pdbx_description
1 polymer ?
#
loop_
_entity_poly.entity_id
_entity_poly.type
_entity_poly.pdbx_seq_one_letter_code
_entity_poly.pdbx_strand_id
1 'polypeptide(L)'
;MVGWALFAHDMVEVQGEPVAYQSSENATRHFCGKCGTGLFYTNPAIFPGMIDIQTATLDDQAQFPPAIHVQFAESAPWIEQIHDLPKFARYPAD
;
A
#
# COMPACT_ATOMS: atom_id res chain seq x y z
N MET A 1 -8.91 -1.92 1.93
CA MET A 1 -7.69 -2.71 2.17
C MET A 1 -6.61 -2.24 1.22
N VAL A 2 -5.37 -2.13 1.68
CA VAL A 2 -4.21 -1.71 0.87
C VAL A 2 -3.11 -2.72 1.13
N GLY A 3 -2.45 -3.20 0.07
CA GLY A 3 -1.29 -4.08 0.17
C GLY A 3 -0.01 -3.28 0.33
N TRP A 4 0.90 -3.79 1.16
CA TRP A 4 2.11 -3.11 1.62
C TRP A 4 3.27 -4.10 1.65
N ALA A 5 4.45 -3.68 1.20
CA ALA A 5 5.68 -4.44 1.23
C ALA A 5 6.81 -3.57 1.78
N LEU A 6 7.39 -4.00 2.90
CA LEU A 6 8.37 -3.24 3.66
C LEU A 6 9.80 -3.58 3.21
N PHE A 7 10.58 -2.55 2.91
CA PHE A 7 11.98 -2.66 2.51
C PHE A 7 12.86 -1.74 3.35
N ALA A 8 14.15 -2.07 3.47
CA ALA A 8 15.13 -1.12 3.98
C ALA A 8 15.24 0.06 3.00
N HIS A 9 15.37 1.28 3.52
CA HIS A 9 15.37 2.49 2.71
C HIS A 9 16.53 2.54 1.71
N ASP A 10 17.68 1.95 2.03
CA ASP A 10 18.85 1.87 1.16
C ASP A 10 18.70 0.85 0.01
N MET A 11 17.68 -0.01 0.06
CA MET A 11 17.33 -0.96 -0.99
C MET A 11 16.33 -0.40 -2.00
N VAL A 12 15.88 0.84 -1.83
CA VAL A 12 14.89 1.47 -2.72
C VAL A 12 15.46 2.75 -3.33
N GLU A 13 15.46 2.80 -4.65
CA GLU A 13 15.73 4.01 -5.42
C GLU A 13 14.41 4.61 -5.90
N VAL A 14 14.23 5.92 -5.67
CA VAL A 14 13.05 6.66 -6.14
C VAL A 14 13.47 7.63 -7.24
N GLN A 15 12.87 7.47 -8.42
CA GLN A 15 13.05 8.38 -9.55
C GLN A 15 11.82 9.27 -9.74
N GLY A 16 12.04 10.56 -9.94
CA GLY A 16 11.00 11.60 -9.98
C GLY A 16 10.76 12.26 -8.62
N GLU A 17 9.71 13.08 -8.52
CA GLU A 17 9.39 13.87 -7.32
C GLU A 17 7.99 13.52 -6.78
N PRO A 18 7.88 12.52 -5.87
CA PRO A 18 6.64 12.24 -5.17
C PRO A 18 6.22 13.43 -4.29
N VAL A 19 4.91 13.69 -4.23
CA VAL A 19 4.36 14.61 -3.23
C VAL A 19 4.32 13.89 -1.89
N ALA A 20 4.77 14.56 -0.84
CA ALA A 20 4.76 14.06 0.53
C ALA A 20 3.67 14.75 1.36
N TYR A 21 2.95 13.97 2.17
CA TYR A 21 1.98 14.47 3.14
C TYR A 21 2.19 13.81 4.50
N GLN A 22 2.51 14.62 5.51
CA GLN A 22 2.63 14.16 6.90
C GLN A 22 1.23 13.95 7.48
N SER A 23 0.77 12.70 7.42
CA SER A 23 -0.57 12.27 7.85
C SER A 23 -0.73 12.13 9.36
N SER A 24 0.37 12.02 10.10
CA SER A 24 0.43 12.16 11.56
C SER A 24 1.86 12.52 11.99
N GLU A 25 2.09 12.76 13.28
CA GLU A 25 3.40 13.14 13.84
C GLU A 25 4.57 12.36 13.24
N ASN A 26 4.44 11.04 13.16
CA ASN A 26 5.50 10.14 12.68
C ASN A 26 5.19 9.49 11.33
N ALA A 27 4.14 9.89 10.62
CA ALA A 27 3.63 9.14 9.47
C ALA A 27 3.57 10.00 8.20
N THR A 28 4.42 9.70 7.22
CA THR A 28 4.43 10.40 5.93
C THR A 28 3.96 9.47 4.81
N ARG A 29 3.04 9.96 3.99
CA ARG A 29 2.54 9.28 2.79
C ARG A 29 3.11 9.97 1.56
N HIS A 30 3.61 9.20 0.61
CA HIS A 30 4.14 9.69 -0.64
C HIS A 30 3.26 9.22 -1.79
N PHE A 31 2.94 10.13 -2.71
CA PHE A 31 2.05 9.84 -3.84
C PHE A 31 2.50 10.55 -5.11
N CYS A 32 2.06 10.05 -6.25
CA CYS A 32 2.27 10.70 -7.54
C CYS A 32 1.51 12.03 -7.59
N GLY A 33 2.22 13.15 -7.76
CA GLY A 33 1.61 14.48 -7.83
C GLY A 33 0.70 14.72 -9.04
N LYS A 34 0.70 13.82 -10.02
CA LYS A 34 -0.11 13.93 -11.24
C LYS A 34 -1.44 13.18 -11.16
N CYS A 35 -1.43 11.94 -10.66
CA CYS A 35 -2.62 11.08 -10.64
C CYS A 35 -3.12 10.72 -9.24
N GLY A 36 -2.39 11.11 -8.19
CA GLY A 36 -2.77 10.86 -6.79
C GLY A 36 -2.52 9.43 -6.31
N THR A 37 -1.95 8.54 -7.13
CA THR A 37 -1.62 7.16 -6.74
C THR A 37 -0.66 7.18 -5.55
N GLY A 38 -1.02 6.52 -4.46
CA GLY A 38 -0.12 6.32 -3.33
C GLY A 38 1.02 5.37 -3.72
N LEU A 39 2.25 5.79 -3.45
CA LEU A 39 3.46 5.08 -3.83
C LEU A 39 4.05 4.34 -2.63
N PHE A 40 4.34 5.09 -1.56
CA PHE A 40 4.96 4.52 -0.37
C PHE A 40 4.66 5.32 0.89
N TYR A 41 4.98 4.70 2.03
CA TYR A 41 4.77 5.20 3.37
C TYR A 41 6.06 5.10 4.17
N THR A 42 6.32 6.10 5.01
CA THR A 42 7.44 6.10 5.94
C THR A 42 6.95 6.43 7.34
N ASN A 43 7.50 5.71 8.33
CA ASN A 43 7.27 5.99 9.73
C ASN A 43 8.51 5.69 10.56
N PRO A 44 9.34 6.70 10.88
CA PRO A 44 10.60 6.47 11.59
C PRO A 44 10.41 6.00 13.04
N ALA A 45 9.23 6.14 13.63
CA ALA A 45 8.96 5.68 14.99
C ALA A 45 8.59 4.18 15.04
N ILE A 46 7.81 3.69 14.07
CA ILE A 46 7.35 2.29 14.01
C ILE A 46 8.29 1.44 13.15
N PHE A 47 8.79 1.98 12.04
CA PHE A 47 9.67 1.30 11.10
C PHE A 47 10.94 2.13 10.80
N PRO A 48 11.86 2.27 11.79
CA PRO A 48 13.07 3.06 11.61
C PRO A 48 13.91 2.55 10.43
N GLY A 49 14.28 3.45 9.52
CA GLY A 49 15.11 3.10 8.35
C GLY A 49 14.40 2.28 7.27
N MET A 50 13.08 2.11 7.37
CA MET A 50 12.29 1.34 6.41
C MET A 50 11.38 2.23 5.55
N ILE A 51 11.02 1.71 4.39
CA ILE A 51 10.05 2.27 3.45
C ILE A 51 9.03 1.20 3.09
N ASP A 52 7.75 1.54 3.16
CA ASP A 52 6.66 0.62 2.90
C ASP A 52 6.01 0.95 1.55
N ILE A 53 6.16 0.06 0.57
CA ILE A 53 5.74 0.26 -0.82
C ILE A 53 4.33 -0.29 -1.01
N GLN A 54 3.45 0.46 -1.68
CA GLN A 54 2.13 -0.08 -2.02
C GLN A 54 2.27 -1.14 -3.10
N THR A 55 1.94 -2.40 -2.78
CA THR A 55 2.17 -3.52 -3.71
C THR A 55 1.36 -3.40 -5.00
N ALA A 56 0.26 -2.64 -4.99
CA ALA A 56 -0.53 -2.33 -6.18
C ALA A 56 0.24 -1.55 -7.26
N THR A 57 1.38 -0.91 -6.94
CA THR A 57 2.20 -0.17 -7.90
C THR A 57 3.36 -0.98 -8.46
N LEU A 58 3.50 -2.26 -8.08
CA LEU A 58 4.52 -3.15 -8.62
C LEU A 58 4.09 -3.71 -9.98
N ASP A 59 5.05 -3.87 -10.89
CA ASP A 59 4.83 -4.50 -12.19
C ASP A 59 4.39 -5.96 -12.05
N ASP A 60 4.95 -6.68 -11.07
CA ASP A 60 4.59 -8.05 -10.72
C ASP A 60 4.23 -8.16 -9.23
N GLN A 61 2.93 -8.11 -8.95
CA GLN A 61 2.38 -8.18 -7.60
C GLN A 61 2.52 -9.58 -6.98
N ALA A 62 2.75 -10.63 -7.79
CA ALA A 62 2.86 -11.99 -7.29
C ALA A 62 4.18 -12.25 -6.53
N GLN A 63 5.18 -11.38 -6.68
CA GLN A 63 6.46 -11.48 -5.97
C GLN A 63 6.32 -11.20 -4.47
N PHE A 64 5.31 -10.45 -4.06
CA PHE A 64 5.11 -10.02 -2.68
C PHE A 64 3.65 -10.28 -2.23
N PRO A 65 3.22 -11.55 -2.11
CA PRO A 65 1.89 -11.86 -1.60
C PRO A 65 1.77 -11.40 -0.14
N PRO A 66 0.60 -10.87 0.28
CA PRO A 66 0.37 -10.50 1.67
C PRO A 66 0.57 -11.69 2.62
N ALA A 67 1.36 -11.48 3.69
CA ALA A 67 1.64 -12.52 4.70
C ALA A 67 0.84 -12.33 6.00
N ILE A 68 0.43 -11.10 6.31
CA ILE A 68 -0.27 -10.73 7.55
C ILE A 68 -1.28 -9.62 7.30
N HIS A 69 -2.31 -9.53 8.14
CA HIS A 69 -3.27 -8.42 8.17
C HIS A 69 -3.06 -7.57 9.43
N VAL A 70 -2.80 -6.28 9.24
CA VAL A 70 -2.54 -5.30 10.31
C VAL A 70 -3.73 -4.36 10.44
N GLN A 71 -4.01 -3.87 11.66
CA GLN A 71 -5.22 -3.10 12.00
C GLN A 71 -6.53 -3.87 11.74
N PHE A 72 -6.52 -5.18 12.01
CA PHE A 72 -7.70 -6.03 11.79
C PHE A 72 -8.81 -5.81 12.84
N ALA A 73 -8.49 -5.20 13.99
CA ALA A 73 -9.47 -4.88 15.02
C ALA A 73 -10.56 -3.90 14.50
N GLU A 74 -10.21 -2.99 13.62
CA GLU A 74 -11.10 -2.03 12.95
C GLU A 74 -11.55 -2.49 11.56
N SER A 75 -11.36 -3.77 11.23
CA SER A 75 -11.75 -4.29 9.93
C SER A 75 -13.27 -4.22 9.72
N ALA A 76 -13.68 -3.96 8.48
CA ALA A 76 -15.09 -3.95 8.15
C ALA A 76 -15.67 -5.38 8.25
N PRO A 77 -16.89 -5.59 8.79
CA PRO A 77 -17.44 -6.94 9.00
C PRO A 77 -17.50 -7.82 7.75
N TRP A 78 -17.63 -7.23 6.56
CA TRP A 78 -17.68 -7.97 5.30
C TRP A 78 -16.31 -8.53 4.85
N ILE A 79 -15.21 -8.21 5.53
CA ILE A 79 -13.87 -8.66 5.13
C ILE A 79 -13.75 -10.19 5.14
N GLU A 80 -14.48 -10.86 6.03
CA GLU A 80 -14.47 -12.32 6.16
C GLU A 80 -15.03 -13.01 4.91
N GLN A 81 -15.92 -12.35 4.17
CA GLN A 81 -16.66 -12.93 3.03
C GLN A 81 -16.26 -12.31 1.69
N ILE A 82 -15.32 -11.35 1.69
CA ILE A 82 -14.95 -10.59 0.48
C ILE A 82 -14.49 -11.51 -0.67
N HIS A 83 -13.90 -12.66 -0.34
CA HIS A 83 -13.35 -13.60 -1.30
C HIS A 83 -14.44 -14.43 -2.02
N ASP A 84 -15.66 -14.44 -1.49
CA ASP A 84 -16.83 -15.14 -2.03
C ASP A 84 -17.62 -14.28 -3.03
N LEU A 85 -17.31 -12.98 -3.12
CA LEU A 85 -18.01 -12.07 -4.04
C LEU A 85 -17.80 -12.50 -5.51
N PRO A 86 -18.81 -12.27 -6.39
CA PRO A 86 -18.68 -12.54 -7.82
C PRO A 86 -17.45 -11.88 -8.43
N LYS A 87 -16.71 -12.64 -9.25
CA LYS A 87 -15.48 -12.19 -9.92
C LYS A 87 -15.76 -12.02 -11.40
N PHE A 88 -15.57 -10.80 -11.89
CA PHE A 88 -15.70 -10.48 -13.31
C PHE A 88 -14.33 -10.22 -13.89
N ALA A 89 -14.05 -10.76 -15.08
CA ALA A 89 -12.75 -10.55 -15.75
C ALA A 89 -12.54 -9.08 -16.17
N ARG A 90 -13.63 -8.34 -16.37
CA ARG A 90 -13.68 -6.91 -16.75
C ARG A 90 -14.88 -6.25 -16.06
N TYR A 91 -15.06 -4.96 -16.32
CA TYR A 91 -16.25 -4.25 -15.85
C TYR A 91 -17.51 -5.03 -16.26
N PRO A 92 -18.44 -5.32 -15.34
CA PRO A 92 -19.68 -6.00 -15.69
C PRO A 92 -20.43 -5.19 -16.74
N ALA A 93 -20.89 -5.85 -17.81
CA ALA A 93 -21.90 -5.25 -18.69
C ALA A 93 -23.25 -5.25 -17.95
N ASP A 94 -24.12 -4.30 -18.30
CA ASP A 94 -25.51 -4.24 -17.81
C ASP A 94 -26.29 -5.53 -18.12
#